data_AF-A0A8J4XW88-F1
#
_entry.id   AF-A0A8J4XW88-F1
#
_cell.length_a   1.000
_cell.length_b   1.000
_cell.length_c   1.000
_cell.angle_alpha   90.00
_cell.angle_beta   90.00
_cell.angle_gamma   90.00
#
_symmetry.space_group_name_H-M   'P 1'
#
loop_
_entity.id
_entity.type
_entity.pdbx_description
1 polymer ?
#
loop_
_entity_poly.entity_id
_entity_poly.type
_entity_poly.pdbx_seq_one_letter_code
_entity_poly.pdbx_strand_id
1 'polypeptide(L)'
;MAVSDVNIIHPPLLLSIVKRLISQVCRFTWDTSLGDALPAPTMVLVTQQCDSSVPRVRDFEFTGELCVFDLLGIMLYHGWVVDPSSEAAAIIKYLSYNQLTNNIFAWREEAVKNNNNDLLVKAMLCEEFMATSGSQLTIHGLLELGSALQHEEIAVLFRNNHFSTIYKRGDMKH
;
A
#
# COMPACT_ATOMS: atom_id res chain seq x y z
N MET A 1 -16.97 15.04 7.91
CA MET A 1 -16.99 15.42 6.49
C MET A 1 -15.56 15.28 5.98
N ALA A 2 -15.19 14.16 5.33
CA ALA A 2 -13.82 13.98 4.77
C ALA A 2 -13.66 12.79 3.80
N VAL A 3 -14.75 12.20 3.28
CA VAL A 3 -14.67 10.95 2.47
C VAL A 3 -15.05 11.19 0.99
N SER A 4 -15.42 12.42 0.60
CA SER A 4 -15.94 12.73 -0.73
C SER A 4 -14.92 13.22 -1.76
N ASP A 5 -13.69 13.54 -1.37
CA ASP A 5 -12.84 14.45 -2.17
C ASP A 5 -11.74 13.75 -2.97
N VAL A 6 -11.55 12.44 -2.77
CA VAL A 6 -10.64 11.62 -3.60
C VAL A 6 -11.42 11.09 -4.79
N ASN A 7 -11.40 11.82 -5.89
CA ASN A 7 -11.94 11.33 -7.16
C ASN A 7 -10.86 10.51 -7.87
N ILE A 8 -11.13 9.22 -8.10
CA ILE A 8 -10.32 8.41 -9.01
C ILE A 8 -10.65 8.90 -10.43
N ILE A 9 -9.91 9.89 -10.89
CA ILE A 9 -10.00 10.38 -12.27
C ILE A 9 -9.01 9.59 -13.09
N HIS A 10 -9.46 9.03 -14.21
CA HIS A 10 -8.61 8.43 -15.23
C HIS A 10 -8.37 9.43 -16.36
N PRO A 11 -7.46 10.42 -16.24
CA PRO A 11 -7.11 11.25 -17.39
C PRO A 11 -6.38 10.37 -18.41
N PRO A 12 -6.96 10.14 -19.61
CA PRO A 12 -6.48 9.10 -20.52
C PRO A 12 -5.07 9.36 -21.05
N LEU A 13 -4.63 10.62 -21.09
CA LEU A 13 -3.31 11.01 -21.63
C LEU A 13 -2.16 10.80 -20.61
N LEU A 14 -2.34 11.22 -19.36
CA LEU A 14 -1.33 10.99 -18.34
C LEU A 14 -1.24 9.51 -17.99
N LEU A 15 -2.39 8.83 -17.89
CA LEU A 15 -2.41 7.38 -17.69
C LEU A 15 -1.68 6.67 -18.83
N SER A 16 -1.89 7.05 -20.09
CA SER A 16 -1.17 6.43 -21.21
C SER A 16 0.33 6.75 -21.22
N ILE A 17 0.75 7.95 -20.81
CA ILE A 17 2.18 8.32 -20.68
C ILE A 17 2.83 7.54 -19.53
N VAL A 18 2.21 7.53 -18.35
CA VAL A 18 2.68 6.79 -17.17
C VAL A 18 2.70 5.29 -17.45
N LYS A 19 1.63 4.76 -18.07
CA LYS A 19 1.56 3.36 -18.51
C LYS A 19 2.71 3.03 -19.46
N ARG A 20 2.94 3.88 -20.47
CA ARG A 20 3.99 3.67 -21.47
C ARG A 20 5.39 3.76 -20.88
N LEU A 21 5.66 4.72 -20.00
CA LEU A 21 6.95 4.89 -19.34
C LEU A 21 7.25 3.73 -18.40
N ILE A 22 6.30 3.33 -17.56
CA ILE A 22 6.47 2.17 -16.66
C ILE A 22 6.60 0.88 -17.45
N SER A 23 5.89 0.74 -18.57
CA SER A 23 6.02 -0.43 -19.44
C SER A 23 7.40 -0.50 -20.14
N GLN A 24 7.97 0.66 -20.51
CA GLN A 24 9.28 0.74 -21.13
C GLN A 24 10.44 0.59 -20.14
N VAL A 25 10.31 1.14 -18.92
CA VAL A 25 11.35 1.13 -17.89
C VAL A 25 11.31 -0.18 -17.08
N CYS A 26 10.12 -0.63 -16.70
CA CYS A 26 9.95 -1.73 -15.77
C CYS A 26 9.53 -3.05 -16.46
N ARG A 27 9.39 -3.07 -17.80
CA ARG A 27 8.81 -4.20 -18.57
C ARG A 27 7.45 -4.67 -18.05
N PHE A 28 6.69 -3.79 -17.40
CA PHE A 28 5.35 -4.08 -16.88
C PHE A 28 4.31 -4.00 -18.00
N THR A 29 3.45 -5.01 -18.13
CA THR A 29 2.27 -4.97 -19.00
C THR A 29 1.04 -4.65 -18.17
N TRP A 30 0.40 -3.51 -18.46
CA TRP A 30 -0.74 -2.99 -17.71
C TRP A 30 -2.05 -3.75 -17.90
N ASP A 31 -2.16 -4.53 -18.98
CA ASP A 31 -3.37 -5.24 -19.41
C ASP A 31 -3.29 -6.75 -19.18
N THR A 32 -2.19 -7.26 -18.64
CA THR A 32 -2.13 -8.68 -18.30
C THR A 32 -2.57 -8.82 -16.85
N SER A 33 -3.64 -9.58 -16.62
CA SER A 33 -3.93 -10.15 -15.30
C SER A 33 -2.60 -10.58 -14.70
N LEU A 34 -2.21 -9.90 -13.61
CA LEU A 34 -0.87 -9.95 -13.01
C LEU A 34 -0.65 -11.30 -12.28
N GLY A 35 -0.94 -12.41 -12.98
CA GLY A 35 -0.96 -13.76 -12.45
C GLY A 35 0.39 -14.47 -12.57
N ASP A 36 1.12 -14.32 -13.70
CA ASP A 36 2.01 -15.43 -14.08
C ASP A 36 3.45 -15.09 -14.53
N ALA A 37 3.97 -13.87 -14.44
CA ALA A 37 5.33 -13.62 -14.99
C ALA A 37 6.27 -12.67 -14.24
N LEU A 38 5.79 -11.99 -13.21
CA LEU A 38 6.65 -11.28 -12.26
C LEU A 38 6.10 -11.66 -10.88
N PRO A 39 6.93 -11.90 -9.85
CA PRO A 39 6.40 -11.77 -8.51
C PRO A 39 5.77 -10.38 -8.48
N ALA A 40 4.44 -10.31 -8.32
CA ALA A 40 3.74 -9.04 -8.13
C ALA A 40 4.64 -8.24 -7.19
N PRO A 41 5.05 -7.01 -7.56
CA PRO A 41 6.12 -6.31 -6.86
C PRO A 41 5.74 -6.44 -5.41
N THR A 42 6.58 -7.14 -4.65
CA THR A 42 6.14 -7.88 -3.48
C THR A 42 6.01 -6.85 -2.37
N MET A 43 5.00 -6.03 -2.55
CA MET A 43 4.83 -4.71 -2.05
C MET A 43 3.64 -4.87 -1.15
N VAL A 44 3.92 -4.76 0.12
CA VAL A 44 3.27 -3.76 0.95
C VAL A 44 4.02 -3.72 2.29
N LEU A 45 4.10 -2.54 2.88
CA LEU A 45 4.57 -2.19 4.23
C LEU A 45 6.10 -2.16 4.48
N VAL A 46 6.61 -0.93 4.58
CA VAL A 46 7.80 -0.49 5.32
C VAL A 46 9.15 -1.09 4.90
N THR A 47 9.96 -0.27 4.22
CA THR A 47 11.41 -0.30 4.41
C THR A 47 11.74 0.21 5.81
N GLN A 48 12.61 -0.52 6.48
CA GLN A 48 13.25 -0.14 7.72
C GLN A 48 13.80 1.31 7.62
N GLN A 49 13.42 2.16 8.58
CA GLN A 49 13.83 3.58 8.74
C GLN A 49 13.29 4.57 7.70
N CYS A 50 12.02 4.95 7.82
CA CYS A 50 11.58 6.28 7.35
C CYS A 50 11.19 7.11 8.57
N ASP A 51 11.62 8.37 8.56
CA ASP A 51 11.28 9.39 9.55
C ASP A 51 9.78 9.33 9.91
N SER A 52 9.45 9.35 11.21
CA SER A 52 8.07 9.36 11.71
C SER A 52 7.23 10.53 11.16
N SER A 53 7.84 11.49 10.47
CA SER A 53 7.20 12.60 9.79
C SER A 53 6.57 12.23 8.43
N VAL A 54 6.92 11.08 7.82
CA VAL A 54 6.40 10.67 6.50
C VAL A 54 5.07 9.92 6.65
N PRO A 55 4.01 10.29 5.90
CA PRO A 55 2.76 9.54 5.89
C PRO A 55 2.99 8.11 5.41
N ARG A 56 2.49 7.14 6.16
CA ARG A 56 2.61 5.70 5.89
C ARG A 56 1.99 5.29 4.57
N VAL A 57 1.03 6.05 4.07
CA VAL A 57 0.46 5.85 2.71
C VAL A 57 1.48 6.03 1.58
N ARG A 58 2.69 6.52 1.86
CA ARG A 58 3.82 6.60 0.92
C ARG A 58 4.87 5.51 1.14
N ASP A 59 4.69 4.63 2.11
CA ASP A 59 5.70 3.63 2.48
C ASP A 59 5.71 2.45 1.51
N PHE A 60 6.76 2.37 0.69
CA PHE A 60 7.00 1.25 -0.21
C PHE A 60 8.34 0.59 0.06
N GLU A 61 8.41 -0.73 -0.16
CA GLU A 61 9.70 -1.42 -0.22
C GLU A 61 10.44 -0.93 -1.47
N PHE A 62 11.61 -0.30 -1.31
CA PHE A 62 12.33 0.26 -2.44
C PHE A 62 12.81 -0.87 -3.35
N THR A 63 12.33 -0.85 -4.60
CA THR A 63 12.82 -1.70 -5.67
C THR A 63 13.29 -0.83 -6.84
N GLY A 64 14.16 -1.37 -7.68
CA GLY A 64 14.69 -0.63 -8.84
C GLY A 64 13.58 -0.15 -9.78
N GLU A 65 12.44 -0.85 -9.82
CA GLU A 65 11.28 -0.51 -10.62
C GLU A 65 10.54 0.74 -10.11
N LEU A 66 10.61 1.05 -8.81
CA LEU A 66 9.93 2.22 -8.24
C LEU A 66 10.66 3.53 -8.51
N CYS A 67 11.94 3.48 -8.86
CA CYS A 67 12.72 4.70 -9.16
C CYS A 67 12.12 5.52 -10.31
N VAL A 68 11.30 4.91 -11.17
CA VAL A 68 10.59 5.59 -12.26
C VAL A 68 9.64 6.68 -11.74
N PHE A 69 9.02 6.48 -10.58
CA PHE A 69 8.13 7.47 -9.98
C PHE A 69 8.91 8.69 -9.49
N ASP A 70 10.04 8.45 -8.82
CA ASP A 70 10.96 9.50 -8.36
C ASP A 70 11.54 10.29 -9.54
N LEU A 71 11.99 9.59 -10.60
CA LEU A 71 12.55 10.21 -11.80
C LEU A 71 11.54 11.09 -12.54
N LEU A 72 10.26 10.71 -12.52
CA LEU A 72 9.18 11.46 -13.16
C LEU A 72 8.57 12.54 -12.26
N GLY A 73 8.98 12.60 -10.98
CA GLY A 73 8.36 13.48 -9.99
C GLY A 73 6.89 13.15 -9.73
N ILE A 74 6.48 11.89 -9.90
CA ILE A 74 5.11 11.42 -9.69
C ILE A 74 5.05 10.73 -8.34
N MET A 75 4.15 11.17 -7.47
CA MET A 75 3.97 10.52 -6.17
C MET A 75 3.28 9.16 -6.32
N LEU A 76 3.77 8.18 -5.58
CA LEU A 76 3.17 6.86 -5.44
C LEU A 76 2.58 6.71 -4.03
N TYR A 77 1.36 6.21 -3.94
CA TYR A 77 0.63 5.99 -2.69
C TYR A 77 0.01 4.59 -2.62
N HIS A 78 -0.24 4.09 -1.43
CA HIS A 78 -1.12 2.94 -1.15
C HIS A 78 -2.10 3.29 -0.02
N GLY A 79 -3.15 2.48 0.13
CA GLY A 79 -4.16 2.67 1.20
C GLY A 79 -4.20 1.53 2.23
N TRP A 80 -3.25 0.61 2.16
CA TRP A 80 -3.16 -0.53 3.06
C TRP A 80 -2.34 -0.18 4.31
N VAL A 81 -2.98 0.49 5.28
CA VAL A 81 -2.33 0.97 6.51
C VAL A 81 -3.13 0.49 7.72
N VAL A 82 -2.47 -0.20 8.65
CA VAL A 82 -3.12 -0.63 9.90
C VAL A 82 -3.54 0.60 10.72
N ASP A 83 -4.75 0.58 11.25
CA ASP A 83 -5.26 1.60 12.15
C ASP A 83 -4.42 1.61 13.45
N PRO A 84 -3.81 2.73 13.86
CA PRO A 84 -3.02 2.84 15.09
C PRO A 84 -3.79 2.47 16.38
N SER A 85 -5.12 2.55 16.35
CA SER A 85 -6.00 2.16 17.46
C SER A 85 -6.27 0.65 17.53
N SER A 86 -5.91 -0.11 16.49
CA SER A 86 -6.05 -1.57 16.46
C SER A 86 -4.97 -2.26 17.30
N GLU A 87 -5.33 -3.35 17.97
CA GLU A 87 -4.38 -4.21 18.71
C GLU A 87 -3.25 -4.75 17.81
N ALA A 88 -3.54 -5.00 16.53
CA ALA A 88 -2.57 -5.48 15.57
C ALA A 88 -1.52 -4.42 15.19
N ALA A 89 -1.77 -3.13 15.46
CA ALA A 89 -0.90 -2.04 15.07
C ALA A 89 0.50 -2.14 15.67
N ALA A 90 0.61 -2.60 16.93
CA ALA A 90 1.89 -2.76 17.61
C ALA A 90 2.84 -3.73 16.88
N ILE A 91 2.26 -4.71 16.19
CA ILE A 91 2.96 -5.80 15.51
C ILE A 91 3.20 -5.44 14.04
N ILE A 92 2.13 -5.03 13.34
CA ILE A 92 2.12 -4.85 11.89
C ILE A 92 2.90 -3.60 11.46
N LYS A 93 2.99 -2.58 12.32
CA LYS A 93 3.61 -1.30 11.95
C LYS A 93 5.08 -1.39 11.50
N TYR A 94 5.77 -2.49 11.81
CA TYR A 94 7.18 -2.68 11.49
C TYR A 94 7.45 -3.80 10.48
N LEU A 95 6.41 -4.35 9.85
CA LEU A 95 6.54 -5.54 9.02
C LEU A 95 6.08 -5.27 7.61
N SER A 96 6.85 -5.76 6.64
CA SER A 96 6.37 -5.93 5.27
C SER A 96 5.36 -7.03 5.14
N TYR A 97 4.63 -7.04 4.04
CA TYR A 97 3.64 -8.03 3.68
C TYR A 97 4.28 -9.42 3.69
N ASN A 98 5.48 -9.53 3.12
CA ASN A 98 6.25 -10.77 3.11
C ASN A 98 6.66 -11.18 4.52
N GLN A 99 7.18 -10.22 5.29
CA GLN A 99 7.54 -10.48 6.68
C GLN A 99 6.33 -10.88 7.51
N LEU A 100 5.20 -10.19 7.36
CA LEU A 100 3.93 -10.45 8.05
C LEU A 100 3.43 -11.86 7.72
N THR A 101 3.37 -12.19 6.43
CA THR A 101 2.93 -13.52 5.97
C THR A 101 3.84 -14.62 6.52
N ASN A 102 5.16 -14.49 6.35
CA ASN A 102 6.12 -15.47 6.84
C ASN A 102 6.08 -15.59 8.37
N ASN A 103 5.94 -14.47 9.07
CA ASN A 103 5.88 -14.42 10.52
C ASN A 103 4.61 -15.06 11.08
N ILE A 104 3.44 -14.90 10.44
CA ILE A 104 2.20 -15.57 10.87
C ILE A 104 2.41 -17.09 10.93
N PHE A 105 2.99 -17.68 9.89
CA PHE A 105 3.28 -19.12 9.86
C PHE A 105 4.27 -19.52 10.96
N ALA A 106 5.38 -18.78 11.08
CA ALA A 106 6.41 -19.07 12.08
C ALA A 106 5.88 -18.95 13.53
N TRP A 107 5.13 -17.89 13.84
CA TRP A 107 4.56 -17.67 15.17
C TRP A 107 3.52 -18.73 15.52
N ARG A 108 2.68 -19.16 14.56
CA ARG A 108 1.75 -20.28 14.78
C ARG A 108 2.47 -21.58 15.12
N GLU A 109 3.47 -21.93 14.32
CA GLU A 109 4.21 -23.18 14.50
C GLU A 109 4.90 -23.20 15.88
N GLU A 110 5.55 -22.10 16.24
CA GLU A 110 6.25 -21.95 17.52
C GLU A 110 5.28 -21.90 18.71
N ALA A 111 4.12 -21.26 18.55
CA ALA A 111 3.08 -21.21 19.56
C ALA A 111 2.57 -22.61 19.92
N VAL A 112 2.34 -23.46 18.91
CA VAL A 112 1.87 -24.84 19.11
C VAL A 112 2.97 -25.70 19.75
N LYS A 113 4.21 -25.60 19.27
CA LYS A 113 5.34 -26.38 19.80
C LYS A 113 5.61 -26.10 21.27
N ASN A 114 5.56 -24.84 21.69
CA ASN A 114 5.92 -24.42 23.04
C ASN A 114 4.73 -24.07 23.93
N ASN A 115 3.50 -24.29 23.45
CA ASN A 115 2.27 -23.91 24.14
C ASN A 115 2.27 -22.42 24.56
N ASN A 116 2.75 -21.55 23.67
CA ASN A 116 2.91 -20.11 23.90
C ASN A 116 1.69 -19.33 23.38
N ASN A 117 0.81 -18.93 24.30
CA ASN A 117 -0.42 -18.21 23.99
C ASN A 117 -0.18 -16.82 23.39
N ASP A 118 0.90 -16.12 23.78
CA ASP A 118 1.17 -14.76 23.29
C ASP A 118 1.51 -14.78 21.80
N LEU A 119 2.30 -15.77 21.36
CA LEU A 119 2.59 -15.97 19.94
C LEU A 119 1.34 -16.37 19.15
N LEU A 120 0.45 -17.16 19.75
CA LEU A 120 -0.82 -17.53 19.13
C LEU A 120 -1.71 -16.28 18.91
N VAL A 121 -1.89 -15.46 19.95
CA VAL A 121 -2.66 -14.20 19.86
C VAL A 121 -2.03 -13.26 18.83
N LYS A 122 -0.71 -13.13 18.81
CA LYS A 122 0.02 -12.33 17.83
C LYS A 122 -0.28 -12.77 16.39
N ALA A 123 -0.24 -14.07 16.12
CA ALA A 123 -0.58 -14.61 14.80
C ALA A 123 -2.05 -14.38 14.45
N MET A 124 -2.98 -14.60 15.40
CA MET A 124 -4.42 -14.40 15.21
C MET A 124 -4.76 -12.95 14.85
N LEU A 125 -4.21 -11.97 15.56
CA LEU A 125 -4.43 -10.55 15.27
C LEU A 125 -3.95 -10.17 13.86
N CYS A 126 -2.81 -10.71 13.44
CA CYS A 126 -2.28 -10.49 12.10
C CYS A 126 -3.12 -11.17 11.02
N GLU A 127 -3.62 -12.37 11.26
CA GLU A 127 -4.54 -13.08 10.36
C GLU A 127 -5.88 -12.35 10.22
N GLU A 128 -6.43 -11.86 11.32
CA GLU A 128 -7.66 -11.07 11.31
C GLU A 128 -7.49 -9.79 10.49
N PHE A 129 -6.38 -9.08 10.67
CA PHE A 129 -6.05 -7.93 9.83
C PHE A 129 -6.00 -8.32 8.35
N MET A 130 -5.29 -9.39 8.00
CA MET A 130 -5.16 -9.84 6.60
C MET A 130 -6.51 -10.22 6.00
N ALA A 131 -7.37 -10.90 6.77
CA ALA A 131 -8.71 -11.29 6.34
C ALA A 131 -9.64 -10.08 6.14
N THR A 132 -9.59 -9.11 7.07
CA THR A 132 -10.47 -7.93 7.03
C THR A 132 -9.98 -6.86 6.04
N SER A 133 -8.70 -6.90 5.65
CA SER A 133 -8.08 -5.93 4.74
C SER A 133 -7.69 -6.49 3.38
N GLY A 134 -8.26 -7.62 2.96
CA GLY A 134 -7.95 -8.28 1.67
C GLY A 134 -8.18 -7.44 0.41
N SER A 135 -8.83 -6.27 0.52
CA SER A 135 -8.95 -5.30 -0.59
C SER A 135 -7.76 -4.33 -0.74
N GLN A 136 -6.71 -4.52 0.08
CA GLN A 136 -5.50 -3.68 0.17
C GLN A 136 -5.82 -2.19 0.32
N LEU A 137 -6.95 -1.89 0.97
CA LEU A 137 -7.40 -0.55 1.29
C LEU A 137 -8.16 -0.62 2.61
N THR A 138 -7.71 0.19 3.56
CA THR A 138 -8.28 0.29 4.91
C THR A 138 -8.98 1.64 5.08
N ILE A 139 -9.90 1.74 6.03
CA ILE A 139 -10.54 3.02 6.36
C ILE A 139 -9.48 4.03 6.83
N HIS A 140 -8.60 3.62 7.73
CA HIS A 140 -7.51 4.45 8.22
C HIS A 140 -6.60 4.93 7.07
N GLY A 141 -6.12 4.00 6.22
CA GLY A 141 -5.29 4.35 5.07
C GLY A 141 -6.00 5.25 4.04
N LEU A 142 -7.32 5.14 3.88
CA LEU A 142 -8.09 6.07 3.03
C LEU A 142 -8.12 7.49 3.60
N LEU A 143 -8.33 7.63 4.91
CA LEU A 143 -8.32 8.93 5.59
C LEU A 143 -6.93 9.58 5.56
N GLU A 144 -5.90 8.76 5.79
CA GLU A 144 -4.51 9.21 5.71
C GLU A 144 -4.13 9.62 4.29
N LEU A 145 -4.57 8.87 3.27
CA LEU A 145 -4.40 9.22 1.85
C LEU A 145 -5.06 10.56 1.53
N GLY A 146 -6.28 10.78 2.02
CA GLY A 146 -7.00 12.05 1.87
C GLY A 146 -6.24 13.22 2.50
N SER A 147 -5.48 12.99 3.56
CA SER A 147 -4.66 14.01 4.23
C SER A 147 -3.31 14.23 3.55
N ALA A 148 -2.67 13.16 3.07
CA ALA A 148 -1.34 13.19 2.47
C ALA A 148 -1.32 13.72 1.04
N LEU A 149 -2.37 13.42 0.26
CA LEU A 149 -2.51 13.87 -1.13
C LEU A 149 -2.76 15.38 -1.15
N GLN A 150 -1.92 16.12 -1.88
CA GLN A 150 -1.99 17.56 -2.04
C GLN A 150 -3.13 17.95 -2.98
N HIS A 151 -3.64 19.16 -2.81
CA HIS A 151 -4.69 19.72 -3.66
C HIS A 151 -4.18 19.91 -5.09
N GLU A 152 -5.00 19.53 -6.09
CA GLU A 152 -4.66 19.53 -7.52
C GLU A 152 -3.52 18.58 -7.90
N GLU A 153 -3.10 17.69 -7.00
CA GLU A 153 -2.05 16.70 -7.26
C GLU A 153 -2.60 15.55 -8.09
N ILE A 154 -1.85 15.15 -9.11
CA ILE A 154 -2.05 13.87 -9.79
C ILE A 154 -0.98 12.90 -9.30
N ALA A 155 -1.42 11.74 -8.83
CA ALA A 155 -0.55 10.72 -8.28
C ALA A 155 -0.96 9.31 -8.72
N VAL A 156 -0.17 8.31 -8.33
CA VAL A 156 -0.45 6.90 -8.58
C VAL A 156 -0.82 6.21 -7.27
N LEU A 157 -1.89 5.42 -7.29
CA LEU A 157 -2.34 4.58 -6.19
C LEU A 157 -2.08 3.10 -6.54
N PHE A 158 -1.31 2.41 -5.71
CA PHE A 158 -1.21 0.95 -5.74
C PHE A 158 -2.28 0.32 -4.85
N ARG A 159 -3.10 -0.57 -5.42
CA ARG A 159 -4.13 -1.33 -4.72
C ARG A 159 -4.46 -2.61 -5.51
N ASN A 160 -4.52 -3.75 -4.82
CA ASN A 160 -4.88 -5.05 -5.38
C ASN A 160 -4.05 -5.40 -6.63
N ASN A 161 -2.73 -5.27 -6.53
CA ASN A 161 -1.79 -5.51 -7.64
C ASN A 161 -2.04 -4.63 -8.88
N HIS A 162 -2.76 -3.52 -8.73
CA HIS A 162 -3.06 -2.59 -9.79
C HIS A 162 -2.60 -1.18 -9.42
N PHE A 163 -2.09 -0.44 -10.40
CA PHE A 163 -1.75 0.96 -10.26
C PHE A 163 -2.83 1.82 -10.94
N SER A 164 -3.39 2.77 -10.20
CA SER A 164 -4.44 3.67 -10.68
C SER A 164 -3.95 5.12 -10.62
N THR A 165 -4.32 5.94 -11.60
CA THR A 165 -4.16 7.40 -11.45
C THR A 165 -5.22 7.92 -10.50
N ILE A 166 -4.80 8.75 -9.53
CA ILE A 166 -5.68 9.43 -8.58
C ILE A 166 -5.42 10.92 -8.65
N TYR A 167 -6.45 11.71 -8.33
CA TYR A 167 -6.35 13.15 -8.29
C TYR A 167 -7.21 13.74 -7.17
N LYS A 168 -6.65 14.71 -6.43
CA LYS A 168 -7.40 15.43 -5.40
C LYS A 168 -7.93 16.73 -5.96
N ARG A 169 -9.24 16.78 -6.16
CA ARG A 169 -9.91 18.02 -6.55
C ARG A 169 -9.94 18.96 -5.35
N GLY A 170 -9.82 20.25 -5.60
CA GLY A 170 -10.08 21.26 -4.57
C GLY A 170 -11.50 21.37 -4.13
N ASP A 171 -11.63 21.92 -2.94
CA ASP A 171 -12.85 22.58 -2.52
C ASP A 171 -13.18 23.66 -3.55
N MET A 172 -14.25 23.44 -4.31
CA MET A 172 -14.87 24.50 -5.08
C MET A 172 -15.38 25.53 -4.07
N LYS A 173 -14.77 26.71 -4.05
CA LYS A 173 -15.34 27.88 -3.37
C LYS A 173 -16.66 28.20 -4.10
N HIS A 174 -17.77 27.72 -3.56
CA HIS A 174 -19.11 28.18 -3.94
C HIS A 174 -19.45 29.47 -3.22
#